data_AF-A0A7T7VVD4-F1
#
_entry.id   AF-A0A7T7VVD4-F1
#
_cell.length_a   1.000
_cell.length_b   1.000
_cell.length_c   1.000
_cell.angle_alpha   90.00
_cell.angle_beta   90.00
_cell.angle_gamma   90.00
#
_symmetry.space_group_name_H-M   'P 1'
#
loop_
_entity.id
_entity.type
_entity.pdbx_description
1 polymer ?
#
loop_
_entity_poly.entity_id
_entity_poly.type
_entity_poly.pdbx_seq_one_letter_code
_entity_poly.pdbx_strand_id
1 'polypeptide(L)'
;MLAVLAALYDRAPERIHGYDLMKLTGLKSGSLYPLLMRMSDRGLLASEWCEPTAPGRPPRHAYRLTARGVALAQAARNDPDSSGLVGAKA
;
A
#
# COMPACT_ATOMS: atom_id res chain seq x y z
N MET A 1 -8.18 -0.28 -1.92
CA MET A 1 -7.70 -0.24 -0.51
C MET A 1 -7.21 -1.61 -0.07
N LEU A 2 -8.04 -2.66 -0.16
CA LEU A 2 -7.67 -4.03 0.23
C LEU A 2 -6.38 -4.55 -0.44
N ALA A 3 -6.23 -4.38 -1.76
CA ALA A 3 -5.01 -4.80 -2.46
C ALA A 3 -3.73 -4.13 -1.91
N VAL A 4 -3.80 -2.85 -1.52
CA VAL A 4 -2.64 -2.12 -0.95
C VAL A 4 -2.37 -2.59 0.47
N LEU A 5 -3.41 -2.79 1.29
CA LEU A 5 -3.26 -3.36 2.63
C LEU A 5 -2.62 -4.74 2.58
N ALA A 6 -3.11 -5.63 1.70
CA ALA A 6 -2.56 -6.96 1.52
C ALA A 6 -1.11 -6.93 1.06
N ALA A 7 -0.79 -6.15 0.03
CA ALA A 7 0.57 -6.05 -0.51
C ALA A 7 1.59 -5.55 0.52
N LEU A 8 1.22 -4.57 1.36
CA LEU A 8 2.08 -4.07 2.42
C LEU A 8 2.14 -5.03 3.61
N TYR A 9 1.07 -5.76 3.92
CA TYR A 9 1.04 -6.75 4.99
C TYR A 9 1.95 -7.94 4.67
N ASP A 10 1.91 -8.45 3.43
CA ASP A 10 2.76 -9.57 2.99
C ASP A 10 4.26 -9.23 2.97
N ARG A 11 4.59 -7.95 2.99
CA ARG A 11 5.97 -7.44 3.02
C ARG A 11 6.36 -6.85 4.36
N ALA A 12 5.49 -6.86 5.36
CA ALA A 12 5.81 -6.28 6.66
C ALA A 12 7.00 -7.03 7.31
N PRO A 13 7.96 -6.31 7.96
CA PRO A 13 7.95 -4.88 8.26
C PRO A 13 8.65 -3.98 7.20
N GLU A 14 8.89 -4.48 5.99
CA GLU A 14 9.56 -3.72 4.92
C GLU A 14 8.79 -2.47 4.51
N ARG A 15 9.54 -1.50 3.98
CA ARG A 15 9.01 -0.26 3.40
C ARG A 15 8.98 -0.41 1.89
N ILE A 16 7.84 -0.15 1.27
CA ILE A 16 7.64 -0.34 -0.17
C ILE A 16 7.41 1.00 -0.85
N HIS A 17 8.09 1.24 -1.97
CA HIS A 17 7.88 2.46 -2.76
C HIS A 17 6.55 2.43 -3.51
N GLY A 18 5.98 3.61 -3.77
CA GLY A 18 4.72 3.75 -4.52
C GLY A 18 4.76 3.06 -5.89
N TYR A 19 5.91 3.11 -6.58
CA TYR A 19 6.08 2.43 -7.87
C TYR A 19 6.00 0.90 -7.75
N ASP A 20 6.61 0.32 -6.71
CA ASP A 20 6.54 -1.12 -6.48
C ASP A 20 5.13 -1.54 -6.05
N LEU A 21 4.43 -0.69 -5.29
CA LEU A 21 3.00 -0.91 -4.99
C LEU A 21 2.14 -0.91 -6.26
N MET A 22 2.43 -0.06 -7.26
CA MET A 22 1.73 -0.12 -8.54
C MET A 22 1.94 -1.49 -9.21
N LYS A 23 3.17 -2.01 -9.20
CA LYS A 23 3.49 -3.34 -9.77
C LYS A 23 2.80 -4.47 -9.02
N LEU A 24 2.83 -4.43 -7.69
CA LEU A 24 2.25 -5.47 -6.83
C LEU A 24 0.72 -5.49 -6.89
N THR A 25 0.08 -4.33 -7.02
CA THR A 25 -1.40 -4.21 -6.94
C THR A 25 -2.08 -4.06 -8.30
N GLY A 26 -1.33 -3.81 -9.37
CA GLY A 26 -1.86 -3.48 -10.69
C GLY A 26 -2.56 -2.12 -10.78
N LEU A 27 -2.54 -1.31 -9.70
CA LEU A 27 -3.19 -0.01 -9.67
C LEU A 27 -2.40 1.02 -10.50
N LYS A 28 -3.13 1.80 -11.29
CA LYS A 28 -2.58 2.97 -11.98
C LYS A 28 -2.22 4.06 -10.98
N SER A 29 -1.24 4.91 -11.33
CA SER A 29 -0.77 6.01 -10.49
C SER A 29 -1.90 6.94 -10.04
N GLY A 30 -2.80 7.32 -10.95
CA GLY A 30 -3.96 8.18 -10.67
C GLY A 30 -4.94 7.61 -9.64
N SER A 31 -4.95 6.29 -9.43
CA SER A 31 -5.77 5.64 -8.39
C SER A 31 -4.95 5.37 -7.13
N LEU A 32 -3.69 4.97 -7.29
CA LEU A 32 -2.83 4.57 -6.18
C LEU A 32 -2.50 5.76 -5.27
N TYR A 33 -2.00 6.88 -5.82
CA TYR A 33 -1.52 7.97 -4.98
C TYR A 33 -2.64 8.64 -4.15
N PRO A 34 -3.82 8.95 -4.70
CA PRO A 34 -4.94 9.44 -3.88
C PRO A 34 -5.39 8.45 -2.81
N LEU A 35 -5.27 7.14 -3.08
CA LEU A 35 -5.56 6.11 -2.09
C LEU A 35 -4.50 6.08 -0.97
N LEU A 36 -3.21 6.15 -1.31
CA LEU A 36 -2.12 6.21 -0.32
C LEU A 36 -2.24 7.45 0.57
N MET A 37 -2.62 8.60 0.01
CA MET A 37 -2.91 9.82 0.78
C MET A 37 -4.03 9.57 1.78
N ARG A 38 -5.22 9.12 1.32
CA ARG A 38 -6.35 8.84 2.22
C ARG A 38 -6.03 7.80 3.30
N MET A 39 -5.22 6.80 2.98
CA MET A 39 -4.80 5.79 3.97
C MET A 39 -3.83 6.38 5.00
N SER A 40 -2.93 7.26 4.57
CA SER A 40 -2.01 7.99 5.47
C SER A 40 -2.77 8.96 6.37
N ASP A 41 -3.73 9.71 5.82
CA ASP A 41 -4.60 10.64 6.58
C ASP A 41 -5.41 9.91 7.66
N ARG A 42 -5.79 8.64 7.40
CA ARG A 42 -6.48 7.77 8.36
C ARG A 42 -5.53 7.11 9.37
N GLY A 43 -4.22 7.39 9.30
CA GLY A 43 -3.19 6.78 10.15
C GLY A 43 -3.00 5.29 9.91
N LEU A 44 -3.36 4.77 8.73
CA LEU A 44 -3.15 3.36 8.35
C LEU A 44 -1.75 3.13 7.77
N LEU A 45 -1.16 4.17 7.17
CA LEU A 45 0.16 4.13 6.58
C LEU A 45 1.08 5.15 7.26
N ALA A 46 2.32 4.74 7.45
CA ALA A 46 3.42 5.67 7.62
C ALA A 46 4.08 5.89 6.26
N SER A 47 4.32 7.15 5.91
CA SER A 47 5.07 7.56 4.73
C SER A 47 6.33 8.28 5.16
N GLU A 48 7.43 7.96 4.49
CA GLU A 48 8.73 8.56 4.76
C GLU A 48 9.51 8.75 3.46
N TRP A 49 10.32 9.79 3.41
CA TRP A 49 11.26 9.99 2.32
C TRP A 49 12.44 9.03 2.51
N CYS A 50 12.72 8.21 1.51
CA CYS A 50 13.94 7.43 1.45
C CYS A 50 14.98 8.14 0.60
N GLU A 51 16.24 8.04 1.04
CA GLU A 51 17.37 8.52 0.27
C GLU A 51 17.46 7.81 -1.08
N PRO A 52 17.95 8.50 -2.12
CA PRO A 52 18.17 7.89 -3.42
C PRO A 52 19.14 6.72 -3.29
N THR A 53 18.74 5.55 -3.79
CA THR A 53 19.62 4.37 -3.85
C THR A 53 20.78 4.53 -4.84
N ALA A 54 20.73 5.56 -5.69
CA ALA A 54 21.78 5.89 -6.66
C ALA A 54 21.91 7.42 -6.85
N PRO A 55 23.13 7.92 -7.13
CA PRO A 55 23.36 9.32 -7.45
C PRO A 55 22.48 9.78 -8.63
N GLY A 56 21.85 10.95 -8.50
CA GLY A 56 21.04 11.55 -9.56
C GLY A 56 19.58 11.08 -9.63
N ARG A 57 19.11 10.22 -8.72
CA ARG A 57 17.67 9.93 -8.59
C ARG A 57 17.03 10.83 -7.54
N PRO A 58 15.79 11.32 -7.78
CA PRO A 58 15.09 12.09 -6.76
C PRO A 58 14.74 11.18 -5.57
N PRO A 59 14.67 11.75 -4.34
CA PRO A 59 14.12 11.07 -3.17
C PRO A 59 12.74 10.50 -3.49
N ARG A 60 12.39 9.38 -2.87
CA ARG A 60 11.09 8.72 -3.10
C ARG A 60 10.43 8.39 -1.78
N HIS A 61 9.12 8.59 -1.72
CA HIS A 61 8.33 8.08 -0.61
C HIS A 61 8.33 6.56 -0.58
N ALA A 62 8.56 6.00 0.60
CA ALA A 62 8.24 4.62 0.92
C ALA A 62 7.11 4.57 1.94
N TYR A 63 6.33 3.50 1.87
CA TYR A 63 5.12 3.29 2.65
C TYR A 63 5.25 1.99 3.45
N ARG A 64 4.75 2.01 4.68
CA ARG A 64 4.57 0.81 5.51
C ARG A 64 3.26 0.91 6.29
N LEU A 65 2.71 -0.23 6.69
CA LEU A 65 1.57 -0.24 7.60
C LEU A 65 1.98 0.29 8.97
N THR A 66 1.10 1.11 9.57
CA THR A 66 1.14 1.39 11.01
C THR A 66 0.55 0.19 11.77
N ALA A 67 0.64 0.17 13.10
CA ALA A 67 -0.04 -0.85 13.91
C ALA A 67 -1.56 -0.91 13.61
N ARG A 68 -2.19 0.24 13.39
CA ARG A 68 -3.61 0.33 12.98
C ARG A 68 -3.84 -0.26 11.58
N GLY A 69 -2.94 0.00 10.64
CA GLY A 69 -2.98 -0.58 9.30
C GLY A 69 -2.83 -2.10 9.31
N VAL A 70 -1.93 -2.63 10.15
CA VAL A 70 -1.72 -4.07 10.35
C VAL A 70 -2.99 -4.72 10.90
N ALA A 71 -3.60 -4.15 11.94
CA ALA A 71 -4.83 -4.66 12.52
C ALA A 71 -5.98 -4.70 11.50
N LEU A 72 -6.12 -3.65 10.69
CA LEU A 72 -7.12 -3.61 9.63
C LEU A 72 -6.86 -4.67 8.54
N ALA A 73 -5.61 -4.86 8.14
CA ALA A 73 -5.24 -5.87 7.15
C ALA A 73 -5.52 -7.29 7.66
N GLN A 74 -5.27 -7.57 8.95
CA GLN A 74 -5.63 -8.86 9.57
C GLN A 74 -7.12 -9.09 9.59
N ALA A 75 -7.91 -8.08 10.02
CA ALA A 75 -9.36 -8.17 10.03
C ALA A 75 -9.91 -8.46 8.63
N ALA A 76 -9.39 -7.78 7.60
CA ALA A 76 -9.82 -8.01 6.22
C ALA A 76 -9.46 -9.39 5.66
N ARG A 77 -8.42 -10.07 6.18
CA ARG A 77 -8.08 -11.45 5.80
C ARG A 77 -8.96 -12.49 6.49
N ASN A 78 -9.37 -12.19 7.71
CA ASN A 78 -10.21 -13.06 8.51
C ASN A 78 -11.71 -12.88 8.23
N ASP A 79 -12.07 -12.00 7.30
CA ASP A 79 -13.44 -11.80 6.84
C ASP A 79 -13.73 -12.64 5.57
N PRO A 80 -14.38 -13.82 5.71
CA PRO A 80 -14.67 -14.70 4.59
C PRO A 80 -15.68 -14.11 3.58
N ASP A 81 -16.47 -13.10 3.97
CA ASP A 81 -17.50 -12.48 3.11
C ASP A 81 -16.97 -11.37 2.19
N SER A 82 -15.67 -11.05 2.26
CA SER A 82 -15.04 -10.02 1.43
C SER A 82 -14.74 -10.45 -0.03
N SER A 83 -15.10 -11.68 -0.41
CA SER A 83 -14.81 -12.29 -1.73
C SER A 83 -15.59 -11.69 -2.92
N GLY A 84 -16.45 -10.69 -2.72
CA GLY A 84 -17.34 -10.13 -3.75
C GLY A 84 -16.76 -9.05 -4.67
N LEU A 85 -15.47 -8.69 -4.60
CA LEU A 85 -14.93 -7.49 -5.28
C LEU A 85 -13.78 -7.72 -6.28
N VAL A 86 -13.40 -8.97 -6.59
CA VAL A 86 -12.43 -9.27 -7.65
C VAL A 86 -13.15 -9.90 -8.84
N GLY A 87 -13.74 -9.04 -9.67
CA GLY A 87 -14.47 -9.44 -10.86
C GLY A 87 -14.66 -8.29 -11.83
N ALA A 88 -13.58 -7.75 -12.39
CA ALA A 88 -13.61 -6.95 -13.62
C ALA A 88 -12.21 -6.87 -14.23
N LYS A 89 -11.82 -7.90 -14.98
CA LYS A 89 -10.93 -7.72 -16.13
C LYS A 89 -11.80 -7.83 -17.37
N ALA A 90 -11.94 -6.71 -18.07
CA ALA A 90 -12.31 -6.69 -19.49
C ALA A 90 -11.01 -6.71 -20.31
#